data_AF-B7S2U1-F1
#
_entry.id   AF-B7S2U1-F1
#
_cell.length_a   1.000
_cell.length_b   1.000
_cell.length_c   1.000
_cell.angle_alpha   90.00
_cell.angle_beta   90.00
_cell.angle_gamma   90.00
#
_symmetry.space_group_name_H-M   'P 1'
#
loop_
_entity.id
_entity.type
_entity.pdbx_description
1 polymer ?
#
loop_
_entity_poly.entity_id
_entity_poly.type
_entity_poly.pdbx_seq_one_letter_code
_entity_poly.pdbx_strand_id
1 'polypeptide(L)' 'MKAILADVNASDEEKWDAQIAMQKLPRDASPVRQQRRCQVTGRPHAVYRKFGLCRNKLREAAMRGDVPGLVKASW' A
#
# COMPACT_ATOMS: atom_id res chain seq x y z
N MET A 1 -16.77 -2.58 -12.90
CA MET A 1 -16.82 -1.11 -12.66
C MET A 1 -15.52 -0.43 -13.11
N LYS A 2 -14.40 -0.50 -12.37
CA LYS A 2 -13.15 0.19 -12.78
C LYS A 2 -12.58 -0.27 -14.13
N ALA A 3 -12.70 -1.57 -14.43
CA ALA A 3 -12.29 -2.12 -15.73
C ALA A 3 -13.15 -1.58 -16.89
N ILE A 4 -14.45 -1.39 -16.67
CA ILE A 4 -15.40 -0.85 -17.66
C ILE A 4 -15.11 0.62 -17.93
N LEU A 5 -14.83 1.41 -16.88
CA LEU A 5 -14.44 2.81 -17.01
C LEU A 5 -13.10 3.01 -17.74
N ALA A 6 -12.20 2.03 -17.68
CA ALA A 6 -10.91 2.06 -18.35
C ALA A 6 -10.96 1.53 -19.78
N ASP A 7 -12.04 0.84 -20.16
CA ASP A 7 -12.21 0.29 -21.51
C ASP A 7 -12.67 1.40 -22.48
N VAL A 8 -11.94 1.52 -23.59
CA VAL A 8 -12.23 2.50 -24.63
C VAL A 8 -13.48 2.09 -25.42
N ASN A 9 -13.71 0.79 -25.60
CA ASN A 9 -14.79 0.25 -26.44
C ASN A 9 -16.14 0.13 -25.73
N ALA A 10 -16.17 0.28 -24.40
CA ALA A 10 -17.42 0.25 -23.64
C ALA A 10 -18.33 1.41 -24.03
N SER A 11 -19.64 1.13 -24.08
CA SER A 11 -20.65 2.12 -24.44
C SER A 11 -20.77 3.23 -23.39
N ASP A 12 -21.31 4.38 -23.78
CA ASP A 12 -21.43 5.53 -22.89
C ASP A 12 -22.40 5.25 -21.72
N GLU A 13 -23.45 4.46 -21.95
CA GLU A 13 -24.40 4.03 -20.91
C GLU A 13 -23.73 3.12 -19.87
N GLU A 14 -22.95 2.12 -20.32
CA GLU A 14 -22.22 1.23 -19.41
C GLU A 14 -21.17 1.97 -18.57
N LYS A 15 -20.52 2.97 -19.18
CA LYS A 15 -19.59 3.85 -18.47
C LYS A 15 -20.31 4.71 -17.44
N TRP A 16 -21.47 5.25 -17.78
CA TRP A 16 -22.29 6.06 -16.88
C TRP A 16 -22.76 5.27 -15.65
N ASP A 17 -23.30 4.07 -15.86
CA ASP A 17 -23.74 3.18 -14.77
C ASP A 17 -22.58 2.76 -13.87
N ALA A 18 -21.43 2.43 -14.47
CA ALA A 18 -20.22 2.12 -13.72
C ALA A 18 -19.71 3.30 -12.89
N GLN A 19 -19.87 4.54 -13.38
CA GLN A 19 -19.49 5.76 -12.68
C GLN A 19 -20.41 6.02 -11.48
N ILE A 20 -21.73 5.92 -11.67
CA ILE A 20 -22.71 6.06 -10.59
C ILE A 20 -22.44 5.02 -9.49
N ALA A 21 -22.25 3.75 -9.87
CA ALA A 21 -21.94 2.69 -8.92
C ALA A 21 -20.62 2.95 -8.17
N MET A 22 -19.61 3.49 -8.84
CA MET A 22 -18.33 3.86 -8.21
C MET A 22 -18.47 5.02 -7.23
N GLN A 23 -19.32 6.00 -7.52
CA GLN A 23 -19.56 7.15 -6.63
C GLN A 23 -20.37 6.77 -5.39
N LYS A 24 -21.23 5.75 -5.48
CA LYS A 24 -22.00 5.21 -4.33
C LYS A 24 -21.11 4.51 -3.29
N LEU A 25 -19.92 4.07 -3.66
CA LEU A 25 -19.01 3.40 -2.73
C LEU A 25 -18.44 4.38 -1.71
N PRO A 26 -18.15 3.93 -0.47
CA PRO A 26 -17.51 4.76 0.52
C PRO A 26 -16.12 5.19 0.05
N ARG A 27 -15.72 6.42 0.41
CA ARG A 27 -14.46 7.00 -0.05
C ARG A 27 -13.23 6.21 0.45
N ASP A 28 -13.37 5.50 1.57
CA ASP A 28 -12.34 4.63 2.14
C ASP A 28 -12.17 3.30 1.40
N ALA A 29 -13.08 2.95 0.48
CA ALA A 29 -12.89 1.81 -0.42
C ALA A 29 -11.71 2.02 -1.39
N SER A 30 -11.19 3.25 -1.51
CA SER A 30 -10.09 3.55 -2.42
C SER A 30 -8.73 3.12 -1.84
N PRO A 31 -7.99 2.18 -2.49
CA PRO A 31 -6.70 1.72 -2.00
C PRO A 31 -5.63 2.82 -2.00
N VAL A 32 -5.82 3.91 -2.76
CA VAL A 32 -4.91 5.06 -2.79
C VAL A 32 -4.76 5.74 -1.42
N ARG A 33 -5.76 5.56 -0.53
CA ARG A 33 -5.77 6.11 0.83
C ARG A 33 -4.98 5.26 1.82
N GLN A 34 -4.61 4.03 1.44
CA GLN A 34 -3.86 3.15 2.32
C GLN A 34 -2.43 3.67 2.47
N GLN A 35 -1.97 3.72 3.73
CA GLN A 35 -0.60 4.10 4.05
C GLN A 35 0.10 2.95 4.78
N ARG A 36 1.29 2.58 4.31
CA ARG A 36 2.13 1.62 5.03
C ARG A 36 2.65 2.25 6.30
N ARG A 37 2.27 1.67 7.44
CA ARG A 37 2.73 2.05 8.77
C ARG A 37 3.65 0.98 9.32
N CYS A 38 4.55 1.39 10.20
CA CYS A 38 5.37 0.45 10.98
C CYS A 38 4.45 -0.44 11.83
N GLN A 39 4.59 -1.76 11.73
CA GLN A 39 3.76 -2.71 12.49
C GLN A 39 3.91 -2.59 14.02
N VAL A 40 5.07 -2.13 14.50
CA VAL A 40 5.35 -1.99 15.93
C VAL A 40 4.97 -0.62 16.48
N THR A 41 5.25 0.45 15.74
CA THR A 41 5.14 1.83 16.25
C THR A 41 4.08 2.68 15.55
N GLY A 42 3.46 2.19 14.48
CA GLY A 42 2.50 2.96 13.69
C GLY A 42 3.11 4.09 12.84
N ARG A 43 4.45 4.25 12.86
CA ARG A 43 5.15 5.34 12.16
C ARG A 43 4.79 5.35 10.66
N PRO A 44 4.32 6.48 10.10
CA PRO A 44 3.86 6.57 8.71
C PRO A 44 4.96 6.68 7.65
N HIS A 45 6.20 7.00 8.05
CA HIS A 45 7.31 7.31 7.15
C HIS A 45 8.48 6.33 7.30
N ALA A 46 9.24 6.18 6.21
CA ALA A 46 10.43 5.34 6.13
C ALA A 46 10.17 3.89 6.56
N VAL A 47 9.09 3.30 6.03
CA VAL A 47 8.70 1.89 6.24
C VAL A 47 9.16 1.04 5.06
N TYR A 48 10.03 0.08 5.33
CA TYR A 48 10.55 -0.83 4.30
C TYR A 48 9.50 -1.87 3.93
N ARG A 49 9.15 -1.99 2.63
CA ARG A 49 8.12 -2.92 2.12
C ARG A 49 8.35 -4.36 2.54
N LYS A 50 9.60 -4.82 2.43
CA LYS A 50 10.01 -6.21 2.73
C LYS A 50 9.79 -6.59 4.19
N PHE A 51 9.99 -5.63 5.11
CA PHE A 51 10.03 -5.91 6.54
C PHE A 51 8.79 -5.39 7.28
N GLY A 52 8.01 -4.47 6.71
CA GLY A 52 6.87 -3.85 7.40
C GLY A 52 7.25 -2.97 8.60
N LEU A 53 8.56 -2.70 8.79
CA LEU A 53 9.11 -1.94 9.91
C LEU A 53 9.65 -0.59 9.44
N CYS A 54 9.57 0.41 10.32
CA CYS A 54 10.27 1.67 10.10
C CYS A 54 11.78 1.51 10.31
N ARG A 55 12.56 2.43 9.72
CA ARG A 55 14.05 2.39 9.76
C ARG A 55 14.67 2.17 11.14
N ASN A 56 14.11 2.77 12.21
CA ASN A 56 14.67 2.64 13.56
C ASN A 56 14.43 1.23 14.11
N LYS A 57 13.20 0.72 14.00
CA LYS A 57 12.85 -0.63 14.46
C LYS A 57 13.51 -1.72 13.63
N LEU A 58 13.68 -1.50 12.33
CA LEU A 58 14.46 -2.42 11.50
C LEU A 58 15.92 -2.45 11.93
N ARG A 59 16.52 -1.29 12.24
CA ARG A 59 17.90 -1.22 12.74
C ARG A 59 18.05 -1.93 14.09
N GLU A 60 17.14 -1.71 15.03
CA GLU A 60 17.11 -2.40 16.32
C GLU A 60 17.03 -3.93 16.14
N ALA A 61 16.09 -4.41 15.33
CA ALA A 61 15.93 -5.83 15.04
C ALA A 61 17.15 -6.44 14.33
N ALA A 62 17.76 -5.71 13.39
CA ALA A 62 18.98 -6.14 12.72
C ALA A 62 20.17 -6.27 13.68
N MET A 63 20.31 -5.33 14.62
CA MET A 63 21.39 -5.38 15.63
C MET A 63 21.18 -6.49 16.66
N ARG A 64 19.93 -6.88 16.94
CA ARG A 64 19.60 -8.04 17.77
C ARG A 64 19.77 -9.39 17.05
N GLY A 65 19.86 -9.38 15.72
CA GLY A 65 19.92 -10.61 14.91
C GLY A 65 18.54 -11.23 14.62
N ASP A 66 17.44 -10.52 14.88
CA ASP A 66 16.07 -11.04 14.67
C ASP A 66 15.69 -11.12 13.19
N VAL A 67 16.46 -10.49 12.30
CA VAL A 67 16.18 -10.41 10.86
C VAL A 67 17.07 -11.42 10.11
N PRO A 68 16.51 -12.52 9.60
CA PRO A 68 17.29 -13.54 8.90
C PRO A 68 18.01 -12.98 7.67
N GLY A 69 19.30 -13.25 7.55
CA GLY A 69 20.11 -12.87 6.40
C GLY A 69 20.41 -11.36 6.27
N LEU A 70 20.14 -10.56 7.30
CA LEU A 70 20.50 -9.14 7.32
C LEU A 70 21.80 -8.94 8.09
N VAL A 71 22.86 -8.56 7.37
CA VAL A 71 24.18 -8.26 7.93
C VAL A 71 24.62 -6.85 7.56
N LYS A 72 25.57 -6.28 8.33
CA LYS A 72 26.21 -5.02 7.93
C LYS A 72 27.02 -5.27 6.66
N ALA A 73 26.79 -4.44 5.64
CA ALA A 73 27.59 -4.48 4.43
C ALA A 73 28.94 -3.81 4.66
N SER A 74 29.99 -4.40 4.10
CA SER A 74 31.31 -3.80 3.88
C SER A 74 31.63 -3.94 2.40
N TRP A 75 32.16 -2.89 1.81
CA TRP A 75 32.71 -2.89 0.46
C TRP A 75 34.13 -2.30 0.52
#